data_AF-A0A368FLG7-F1
#
_entry.id   AF-A0A368FLG7-F1
#
_cell.length_a   1.000
_cell.length_b   1.000
_cell.length_c   1.000
_cell.angle_alpha   90.00
_cell.angle_beta   90.00
_cell.angle_gamma   90.00
#
_symmetry.space_group_name_H-M   'P 1'
#
loop_
_entity.id
_entity.type
_entity.pdbx_description
1 polymer ?
#
loop_
_entity_poly.entity_id
_entity_poly.type
_entity_poly.pdbx_seq_one_letter_code
_entity_poly.pdbx_strand_id
1 'polypeptide(L)'
;LQETAKYFSAEYLQVTSTEAAEKLPPRVFVHGEPYASNVFIVNDSKDHRVAAVIDWTESHSGCFGEDIAKAICWNLSTKDRLDCTTALLEEYHAHLVANSPEDYHITMDVVRKAFDTFFPLAMVTFFSKVIATKNKEDIEPMIERAKGLIQNVYTMSKLLEG
;
A
#
# COMPACT_ATOMS: atom_id res chain seq x y z
N LEU A 1 -15.79 4.17 -13.59
CA LEU A 1 -16.12 5.01 -12.43
C LEU A 1 -17.18 4.38 -11.53
N GLN A 2 -18.32 3.90 -12.05
CA GLN A 2 -19.36 3.28 -11.20
C GLN A 2 -18.85 2.08 -10.39
N GLU A 3 -18.03 1.22 -11.00
CA GLU A 3 -17.41 0.06 -10.33
C GLU A 3 -16.45 0.42 -9.19
N THR A 4 -15.71 1.53 -9.33
CA THR A 4 -14.73 1.97 -8.34
C THR A 4 -15.33 2.89 -7.28
N ALA A 5 -16.56 3.38 -7.50
CA ALA A 5 -17.19 4.38 -6.63
C ALA A 5 -17.42 3.86 -5.20
N LYS A 6 -17.68 2.56 -5.03
CA LYS A 6 -17.86 1.91 -3.72
C LYS A 6 -16.67 2.14 -2.76
N TYR A 7 -15.47 2.24 -3.32
CA TYR A 7 -14.23 2.46 -2.56
C TYR A 7 -14.05 3.89 -2.06
N PHE A 8 -14.83 4.85 -2.56
CA PHE A 8 -14.83 6.24 -2.06
C PHE A 8 -15.85 6.47 -0.94
N SER A 9 -16.61 5.45 -0.55
CA SER A 9 -17.61 5.57 0.52
C SER A 9 -16.94 5.67 1.89
N ALA A 10 -17.50 6.50 2.78
CA ALA A 10 -17.00 6.64 4.15
C ALA A 10 -17.03 5.30 4.91
N GLU A 11 -18.06 4.49 4.67
CA GLU A 11 -18.18 3.14 5.24
C GLU A 11 -17.02 2.23 4.83
N TYR A 12 -16.69 2.16 3.54
CA TYR A 12 -15.56 1.36 3.06
C TYR A 12 -14.24 1.82 3.69
N LEU A 13 -13.99 3.13 3.70
CA LEU A 13 -12.76 3.70 4.25
C LEU A 13 -12.65 3.41 5.74
N GLN A 14 -13.73 3.59 6.50
CA GLN A 14 -13.75 3.32 7.94
C GLN A 14 -13.48 1.84 8.21
N VAL A 15 -14.24 0.93 7.61
CA VAL A 15 -14.10 -0.52 7.84
C VAL A 15 -12.70 -1.00 7.46
N THR A 16 -12.17 -0.54 6.33
CA THR A 16 -10.84 -0.97 5.86
C THR A 16 -9.75 -0.48 6.80
N SER A 17 -9.81 0.76 7.26
CA SER A 17 -8.78 1.32 8.16
C SER A 17 -8.88 0.83 9.61
N THR A 18 -10.08 0.53 10.13
CA THR A 18 -10.23 0.22 11.57
C THR A 18 -10.42 -1.26 11.89
N GLU A 19 -11.06 -2.03 11.01
CA GLU A 19 -11.48 -3.42 11.30
C GLU A 19 -10.67 -4.48 10.56
N ALA A 20 -9.99 -4.13 9.47
CA ALA A 20 -9.32 -5.12 8.61
C ALA A 20 -8.27 -5.96 9.36
N ALA A 21 -7.62 -5.40 10.38
CA ALA A 21 -6.62 -6.10 11.21
C ALA A 21 -7.21 -7.28 12.01
N GLU A 22 -8.52 -7.28 12.28
CA GLU A 22 -9.20 -8.39 12.96
C GLU A 22 -9.43 -9.57 12.01
N LYS A 23 -9.65 -9.26 10.74
CA LYS A 23 -9.90 -10.24 9.67
C LYS A 23 -8.60 -10.75 9.04
N LEU A 24 -7.52 -9.99 9.16
CA LEU A 24 -6.19 -10.24 8.58
C LEU A 24 -5.09 -9.94 9.62
N PRO A 25 -4.90 -10.83 10.60
CA PRO A 25 -3.83 -10.69 11.59
C PRO A 25 -2.44 -10.86 10.94
N PRO A 26 -1.37 -10.35 11.57
CA PRO A 26 -1.35 -9.66 12.86
C PRO A 26 -1.80 -8.20 12.79
N ARG A 27 -2.31 -7.70 13.92
CA ARG A 27 -2.43 -6.26 14.16
C ARG A 27 -1.04 -5.69 14.42
N VAL A 28 -0.68 -4.63 13.69
CA VAL A 28 0.64 -4.01 13.75
C VAL A 28 0.53 -2.51 13.99
N PHE A 29 1.67 -1.87 14.25
CA PHE A 29 1.78 -0.42 14.19
C PHE A 29 2.04 -0.01 12.74
N VAL A 30 1.04 0.60 12.12
CA VAL A 30 1.03 1.05 10.72
C VAL A 30 1.60 2.46 10.67
N HIS A 31 2.48 2.72 9.70
CA HIS A 31 3.03 4.04 9.43
C HIS A 31 1.98 4.99 8.83
N GLY A 32 1.17 4.49 7.90
CA GLY A 32 0.06 5.21 7.28
C GLY A 32 0.47 6.09 6.11
N GLU A 33 1.71 6.59 6.12
CA GLU A 33 2.32 7.42 5.06
C GLU A 33 3.68 6.89 4.53
N PRO A 34 3.76 5.70 3.91
CA PRO A 34 5.03 5.14 3.42
C PRO A 34 5.42 5.66 2.02
N TYR A 35 5.28 6.96 1.76
CA TYR A 35 5.77 7.57 0.52
C TYR A 35 7.30 7.75 0.56
N ALA A 36 7.96 7.68 -0.60
CA ALA A 36 9.43 7.65 -0.68
C ALA A 36 10.11 8.88 -0.06
N SER A 37 9.43 10.04 -0.03
CA SER A 37 9.94 11.25 0.64
C SER A 37 10.11 11.09 2.15
N ASN A 38 9.45 10.09 2.75
CA ASN A 38 9.46 9.81 4.18
C ASN A 38 10.48 8.73 4.56
N VAL A 39 11.25 8.22 3.59
CA VAL A 39 12.27 7.18 3.80
C VAL A 39 13.63 7.74 3.43
N PHE A 40 14.50 7.87 4.42
CA PHE A 40 15.90 8.23 4.20
C PHE A 40 16.74 6.99 3.99
N ILE A 41 17.59 7.00 2.96
CA ILE A 41 18.50 5.91 2.64
C ILE A 41 19.94 6.38 2.87
N VAL A 42 20.75 5.56 3.56
CA VAL A 42 22.19 5.76 3.64
C VAL A 42 22.78 5.44 2.27
N ASN A 43 23.37 6.44 1.62
CA ASN A 43 24.02 6.26 0.33
C ASN A 43 25.52 6.01 0.54
N ASP A 44 25.86 4.86 1.12
CA ASP A 44 27.23 4.36 1.12
C ASP A 44 27.43 3.46 -0.13
N SER A 45 28.62 3.50 -0.73
CA SER A 45 28.89 2.90 -2.05
C SER A 45 28.75 1.36 -2.13
N LYS A 46 28.28 0.71 -1.07
CA LYS A 46 28.23 -0.75 -0.95
C LYS A 46 26.92 -1.31 -0.41
N ASP A 47 26.09 -0.51 0.27
CA ASP A 47 24.83 -1.01 0.84
C ASP A 47 23.73 0.08 0.88
N HIS A 48 22.55 -0.23 0.33
CA HIS A 48 21.39 0.67 0.36
C HIS A 48 20.54 0.36 1.60
N ARG A 49 20.90 0.95 2.74
CA ARG A 49 20.19 0.75 4.01
C ARG A 49 19.25 1.90 4.33
N VAL A 50 18.07 1.59 4.86
CA VAL A 50 17.15 2.61 5.40
C VAL A 50 17.79 3.22 6.65
N ALA A 51 18.03 4.53 6.60
CA ALA A 51 18.57 5.32 7.71
C ALA A 51 17.49 5.70 8.72
N ALA A 52 16.32 6.11 8.21
CA ALA A 52 15.19 6.55 9.00
C ALA A 52 13.89 6.48 8.20
N VAL A 53 12.80 6.26 8.91
CA VAL A 53 11.42 6.47 8.42
C VAL A 53 10.82 7.59 9.27
N ILE A 54 10.29 8.63 8.63
CA ILE A 54 9.79 9.85 9.29
C ILE A 54 8.33 10.12 8.94
N ASP A 55 7.75 11.16 9.54
CA ASP A 55 6.36 11.59 9.29
C ASP A 55 5.32 10.52 9.67
N TRP A 56 5.35 10.16 10.96
CA TRP A 56 4.43 9.21 11.60
C TRP A 56 3.06 9.83 11.94
N THR A 57 2.68 10.94 11.30
CA THR A 57 1.45 11.69 11.65
C THR A 57 0.17 10.90 11.39
N GLU A 58 0.18 10.01 10.39
CA GLU A 58 -0.91 9.11 10.04
C GLU A 58 -0.79 7.71 10.68
N SER A 59 0.15 7.55 11.63
CA SER A 59 0.40 6.25 12.25
C SER A 59 -0.74 5.83 13.17
N HIS A 60 -1.03 4.52 13.18
CA HIS A 60 -2.11 3.96 13.98
C HIS A 60 -1.95 2.45 14.16
N SER A 61 -2.78 1.85 15.01
CA SER A 61 -2.84 0.40 15.13
C SER A 61 -3.76 -0.18 14.05
N GLY A 62 -3.21 -0.98 13.14
CA GLY A 62 -3.91 -1.42 11.94
C GLY A 62 -3.42 -2.74 11.37
N CYS A 63 -3.70 -2.97 10.10
CA CYS A 63 -3.26 -4.15 9.36
C CYS A 63 -2.00 -3.81 8.56
N PHE A 64 -1.02 -4.71 8.56
CA PHE A 64 0.21 -4.54 7.78
C PHE A 64 -0.05 -4.40 6.27
N GLY A 65 -1.19 -4.91 5.79
CA GLY A 65 -1.66 -4.79 4.40
C GLY A 65 -1.76 -3.34 3.92
N GLU A 66 -2.02 -2.40 4.84
CA GLU A 66 -2.13 -0.99 4.52
C GLU A 66 -0.81 -0.40 4.02
N ASP A 67 0.25 -0.53 4.81
CA ASP A 67 1.55 0.06 4.49
C ASP A 67 2.16 -0.58 3.24
N ILE A 68 2.08 -1.91 3.10
CA ILE A 68 2.60 -2.58 1.90
C ILE A 68 1.86 -2.17 0.64
N ALA A 69 0.53 -2.09 0.69
CA ALA A 69 -0.26 -1.63 -0.45
C ALA A 69 0.07 -0.18 -0.80
N LYS A 70 0.14 0.71 0.17
CA LYS A 70 0.50 2.13 -0.04
C LYS A 70 1.92 2.29 -0.55
N ALA A 71 2.90 1.61 0.04
CA ALA A 71 4.30 1.70 -0.35
C ALA A 71 4.50 1.28 -1.82
N ILE A 72 3.88 0.19 -2.25
CA ILE A 72 3.94 -0.27 -3.64
C ILE A 72 3.15 0.67 -4.56
N CYS A 73 1.89 0.99 -4.21
CA CYS A 73 1.00 1.75 -5.07
C CYS A 73 1.43 3.20 -5.27
N TRP A 74 1.98 3.85 -4.25
CA TRP A 74 2.29 5.27 -4.30
C TRP A 74 3.65 5.55 -4.92
N ASN A 75 4.62 4.63 -4.79
CA ASN A 75 6.00 4.87 -5.21
C ASN A 75 6.32 4.28 -6.59
N LEU A 76 5.67 3.18 -6.99
CA LEU A 76 5.97 2.50 -8.25
C LEU A 76 5.13 3.00 -9.42
N SER A 77 5.70 2.91 -10.63
CA SER A 77 4.93 3.07 -11.87
C SER A 77 4.00 1.87 -12.08
N THR A 78 3.02 1.98 -12.98
CA THR A 78 2.15 0.85 -13.35
C THR A 78 2.95 -0.33 -13.89
N LYS A 79 4.00 -0.07 -14.66
CA LYS A 79 4.89 -1.11 -15.19
C LYS A 79 5.62 -1.83 -14.07
N ASP A 80 6.26 -1.08 -13.16
CA ASP A 80 7.03 -1.68 -12.07
C ASP A 80 6.14 -2.48 -11.11
N ARG A 81 4.88 -2.04 -10.89
CA ARG A 81 3.93 -2.85 -10.11
C ARG A 81 3.63 -4.19 -10.80
N LEU A 82 3.41 -4.20 -12.11
CA LEU A 82 3.16 -5.46 -12.84
C LEU A 82 4.38 -6.38 -12.80
N ASP A 83 5.58 -5.83 -12.91
CA ASP A 83 6.82 -6.59 -13.02
C ASP A 83 7.31 -7.09 -11.64
N CYS A 84 7.12 -6.30 -10.56
CA CYS A 84 7.80 -6.53 -9.29
C CYS A 84 6.90 -6.86 -8.09
N THR A 85 5.57 -6.65 -8.15
CA THR A 85 4.70 -6.79 -6.95
C THR A 85 4.84 -8.17 -6.29
N THR A 86 4.86 -9.26 -7.07
CA THR A 86 4.98 -10.60 -6.50
C THR A 86 6.28 -10.80 -5.72
N ALA A 87 7.42 -10.43 -6.29
CA ALA A 87 8.69 -10.52 -5.59
C ALA A 87 8.73 -9.64 -4.34
N LEU A 88 8.15 -8.43 -4.40
CA LEU A 88 8.06 -7.53 -3.24
C LEU A 88 7.21 -8.13 -2.11
N LEU A 89 6.09 -8.79 -2.43
CA LEU A 89 5.27 -9.45 -1.40
C LEU A 89 5.99 -10.66 -0.78
N GLU A 90 6.77 -11.40 -1.57
CA GLU A 90 7.56 -12.54 -1.11
C GLU A 90 8.67 -12.12 -0.16
N GLU A 91 9.44 -11.09 -0.51
CA GLU A 91 10.46 -10.51 0.38
C GLU A 91 9.83 -9.94 1.65
N TYR A 92 8.71 -9.23 1.52
CA TYR A 92 7.99 -8.71 2.69
C TYR A 92 7.51 -9.83 3.61
N HIS A 93 6.97 -10.92 3.05
CA HIS A 93 6.55 -12.09 3.83
C HIS A 93 7.72 -12.71 4.59
N ALA A 94 8.86 -12.92 3.94
CA ALA A 94 10.05 -13.46 4.58
C ALA A 94 10.49 -12.62 5.79
N HIS A 95 10.53 -11.28 5.63
CA HIS A 95 10.84 -10.38 6.72
C HIS A 95 9.76 -10.35 7.80
N LEU A 96 8.48 -10.37 7.43
CA LEU A 96 7.38 -10.35 8.39
C LEU A 96 7.39 -11.61 9.26
N VAL A 97 7.58 -12.79 8.68
CA VAL A 97 7.70 -14.05 9.42
C VAL A 97 8.92 -14.03 10.34
N ALA A 98 10.09 -13.61 9.83
CA ALA A 98 11.32 -13.58 10.62
C ALA A 98 11.25 -12.63 11.84
N ASN A 99 10.38 -11.62 11.80
CA ASN A 99 10.21 -10.63 12.86
C ASN A 99 8.88 -10.78 13.65
N SER A 100 8.10 -11.82 13.37
CA SER A 100 6.85 -12.11 14.09
C SER A 100 7.05 -13.21 15.12
N PRO A 101 6.27 -13.22 16.22
CA PRO A 101 6.21 -14.36 17.14
C PRO A 101 5.84 -15.66 16.41
N GLU A 102 6.40 -16.80 16.83
CA GLU A 102 6.20 -18.12 16.19
C GLU A 102 4.72 -18.52 16.07
N ASP A 103 3.87 -18.04 16.98
CA ASP A 103 2.43 -18.34 16.97
C ASP A 103 1.69 -17.72 15.77
N TYR A 104 2.25 -16.68 15.15
CA TYR A 104 1.68 -16.06 13.96
C TYR A 104 2.06 -16.84 12.70
N HIS A 105 1.16 -17.74 12.29
CA HIS A 105 1.27 -18.50 11.05
C HIS A 105 0.92 -17.63 9.84
N ILE A 106 1.80 -16.70 9.49
CA ILE A 106 1.61 -15.78 8.36
C ILE A 106 2.04 -16.49 7.08
N THR A 107 1.10 -16.76 6.18
CA THR A 107 1.38 -17.37 4.87
C THR A 107 1.46 -16.32 3.77
N MET A 108 2.06 -16.69 2.64
CA MET A 108 2.04 -15.84 1.43
C MET A 108 0.63 -15.47 0.98
N ASP A 109 -0.34 -16.39 1.12
CA ASP A 109 -1.73 -16.14 0.77
C ASP A 109 -2.35 -15.04 1.65
N VAL A 110 -2.00 -15.01 2.95
CA VAL A 110 -2.44 -13.95 3.87
C VAL A 110 -1.85 -12.61 3.45
N VAL A 111 -0.57 -12.56 3.10
CA VAL A 111 0.09 -11.32 2.62
C VAL A 111 -0.54 -10.84 1.31
N ARG A 112 -0.77 -11.73 0.35
CA ARG A 112 -1.43 -11.41 -0.91
C ARG A 112 -2.84 -10.87 -0.69
N LYS A 113 -3.63 -11.58 0.13
CA LYS A 113 -5.00 -11.18 0.46
C LYS A 113 -5.04 -9.82 1.16
N ALA A 114 -4.09 -9.56 2.06
CA ALA A 114 -3.98 -8.26 2.71
C ALA A 114 -3.64 -7.15 1.73
N PHE A 115 -2.65 -7.36 0.87
CA PHE A 115 -2.32 -6.42 -0.20
C PHE A 115 -3.53 -6.12 -1.11
N ASP A 116 -4.22 -7.15 -1.59
CA ASP A 116 -5.39 -7.00 -2.47
C ASP A 116 -6.56 -6.28 -1.78
N THR A 117 -6.76 -6.53 -0.48
CA THR A 117 -7.79 -5.86 0.34
C THR A 117 -7.53 -4.35 0.44
N PHE A 118 -6.26 -3.96 0.60
CA PHE A 118 -5.85 -2.58 0.80
C PHE A 118 -5.48 -1.84 -0.49
N PHE A 119 -5.37 -2.53 -1.63
CA PHE A 119 -5.10 -1.89 -2.92
C PHE A 119 -6.09 -0.77 -3.26
N PRO A 120 -7.43 -0.94 -3.12
CA PRO A 120 -8.36 0.13 -3.41
C PRO A 120 -8.24 1.29 -2.41
N LEU A 121 -7.94 1.02 -1.13
CA LEU A 121 -7.65 2.07 -0.16
C LEU A 121 -6.42 2.88 -0.59
N ALA A 122 -5.34 2.23 -1.00
CA ALA A 122 -4.13 2.88 -1.50
C ALA A 122 -4.41 3.75 -2.74
N MET A 123 -5.27 3.29 -3.66
CA MET A 123 -5.75 4.08 -4.79
C MET A 123 -6.48 5.35 -4.32
N VAL A 124 -7.49 5.22 -3.46
CA VAL A 124 -8.34 6.34 -3.02
C VAL A 124 -7.53 7.37 -2.24
N THR A 125 -6.66 6.92 -1.34
CA THR A 125 -5.82 7.81 -0.54
C THR A 125 -4.72 8.49 -1.36
N PHE A 126 -4.25 7.86 -2.45
CA PHE A 126 -3.33 8.52 -3.38
C PHE A 126 -3.97 9.71 -4.12
N PHE A 127 -5.27 9.68 -4.40
CA PHE A 127 -5.96 10.83 -5.01
C PHE A 127 -5.87 12.09 -4.16
N SER A 128 -5.97 11.97 -2.84
CA SER A 128 -5.80 13.11 -1.93
C SER A 128 -4.42 13.74 -2.09
N LYS A 129 -3.38 12.93 -2.35
CA LYS A 129 -2.02 13.43 -2.63
C LYS A 129 -1.94 14.16 -3.97
N VAL A 130 -2.56 13.63 -5.02
CA VAL A 130 -2.65 14.30 -6.32
C VAL A 130 -3.30 15.67 -6.18
N ILE A 131 -4.42 15.75 -5.44
CA ILE A 131 -5.17 17.01 -5.21
C ILE A 131 -4.35 18.00 -4.37
N ALA A 132 -3.59 17.52 -3.38
CA ALA A 132 -2.76 18.35 -2.53
C ALA A 132 -1.50 18.89 -3.24
N THR A 133 -1.10 18.29 -4.36
CA THR A 133 0.12 18.65 -5.09
C THR A 133 -0.06 19.96 -5.84
N LYS A 134 0.77 20.96 -5.51
CA LYS A 134 0.72 22.30 -6.11
C LYS A 134 1.76 22.51 -7.22
N ASN A 135 2.80 21.68 -7.26
CA ASN A 135 3.84 21.75 -8.29
C ASN A 135 3.37 21.10 -9.58
N LYS A 136 3.43 21.84 -10.69
CA LYS A 136 3.00 21.37 -12.02
C LYS A 136 3.93 20.31 -12.61
N GLU A 137 5.22 20.33 -12.28
CA GLU A 137 6.17 19.34 -12.80
C GLU A 137 5.95 17.96 -12.14
N ASP A 138 5.52 17.95 -10.88
CA ASP A 138 5.27 16.72 -10.12
C ASP A 138 3.88 16.13 -10.36
N ILE A 139 2.90 16.97 -10.77
CA ILE A 139 1.50 16.54 -10.85
C ILE A 139 1.24 15.56 -12.01
N GLU A 140 1.92 15.71 -13.15
CA GLU A 140 1.70 14.87 -14.32
C GLU A 140 2.05 13.39 -14.05
N PRO A 141 3.26 13.04 -13.52
CA PRO A 141 3.57 11.67 -13.11
C PRO A 141 2.58 11.10 -12.09
N MET A 142 2.11 11.92 -11.15
CA MET A 142 1.13 11.50 -10.15
C MET A 142 -0.24 11.22 -10.77
N ILE A 143 -0.70 12.03 -11.72
CA ILE A 143 -1.94 11.79 -12.46
C ILE A 143 -1.86 10.47 -13.23
N GLU A 144 -0.75 10.22 -13.94
CA GLU A 144 -0.58 8.95 -14.67
C GLU A 144 -0.55 7.74 -13.73
N ARG A 145 0.11 7.86 -12.57
CA ARG A 145 0.05 6.82 -11.53
C ARG A 145 -1.37 6.60 -11.03
N ALA A 146 -2.13 7.66 -10.74
CA ALA A 146 -3.51 7.56 -10.29
C ALA A 146 -4.42 6.89 -11.32
N LYS A 147 -4.30 7.23 -12.60
CA LYS A 147 -5.02 6.55 -13.70
C LYS A 147 -4.71 5.06 -13.74
N GLY A 148 -3.43 4.70 -13.60
CA GLY A 148 -3.01 3.30 -13.53
C GLY A 148 -3.66 2.53 -12.38
N LEU A 149 -3.68 3.12 -11.18
CA LEU A 149 -4.31 2.52 -10.01
C LEU A 149 -5.82 2.31 -10.20
N ILE A 150 -6.53 3.27 -10.79
CA ILE A 150 -7.96 3.10 -11.15
C ILE A 150 -8.15 1.89 -12.07
N GLN A 151 -7.32 1.77 -13.10
CA GLN A 151 -7.43 0.67 -14.06
C GLN A 151 -7.13 -0.68 -13.39
N ASN A 152 -6.15 -0.73 -12.49
CA ASN A 152 -5.85 -1.92 -11.69
C ASN A 152 -7.06 -2.33 -10.84
N VAL A 153 -7.62 -1.41 -10.03
CA VAL A 153 -8.78 -1.69 -9.16
C VAL A 153 -10.02 -2.07 -9.97
N TYR A 154 -10.25 -1.43 -11.12
CA TYR A 154 -11.34 -1.78 -12.02
C TYR A 154 -11.22 -3.23 -12.51
N THR A 155 -10.01 -3.63 -12.92
CA THR A 155 -9.74 -4.99 -13.42
C THR A 155 -9.89 -6.02 -12.30
N MET A 156 -9.37 -5.74 -11.10
CA MET A 156 -9.55 -6.59 -9.91
C MET A 156 -11.03 -6.79 -9.57
N SER A 157 -11.81 -5.70 -9.60
CA SER A 157 -13.25 -5.74 -9.29
C SER A 157 -14.02 -6.64 -10.28
N LYS A 158 -13.68 -6.58 -11.57
CA LYS A 158 -14.31 -7.42 -12.60
C LYS A 158 -13.97 -8.90 -12.47
N LEU A 159 -12.76 -9.24 -12.01
CA LEU A 159 -12.36 -10.63 -11.77
C LEU A 159 -13.04 -11.24 -10.54
N LEU A 160 -13.48 -10.44 -9.58
CA LEU A 160 -14.20 -10.89 -8.38
C LEU A 160 -15.72 -11.08 -8.62
N GLU A 161 -16.24 -10.52 -9.71
CA GLU A 161 -17.66 -10.58 -10.09
C GLU A 161 -17.97 -11.71 -11.09
N GLY A 162 -16.95 -12.38 -11.63
CA GLY A 162 -17.07 -13.50 -12.59
C GLY A 162 -16.70 -14.84 -11.97
#